data_AF-A0A256BCU9-F1
#
_entry.id   AF-A0A256BCU9-F1
#
_cell.length_a   1.000
_cell.length_b   1.000
_cell.length_c   1.000
_cell.angle_alpha   90.00
_cell.angle_beta   90.00
_cell.angle_gamma   90.00
#
_symmetry.space_group_name_H-M   'P 1'
#
loop_
_entity.id
_entity.type
_entity.pdbx_description
1 polymer ?
#
loop_
_entity_poly.entity_id
_entity_poly.type
_entity_poly.pdbx_seq_one_letter_code
_entity_poly.pdbx_strand_id
1 'polypeptide(L)'
;MELVEAVLVSKFKNLSREEIEAMFTLSDIKNTRVYKDALREGELKGLQRGLRKGLLKGRQEIALNLLKSGMDIEQVAQVTGLKVEQVRQLQS
;
A
#
# COMPACT_ATOMS: atom_id res chain seq x y z
N MET A 1 -29.30 17.49 -5.70
CA MET A 1 -28.00 18.12 -6.00
C MET A 1 -28.28 19.31 -6.88
N GLU A 2 -27.76 20.47 -6.50
CA GLU A 2 -27.86 21.68 -7.33
C GLU A 2 -26.83 21.64 -8.46
N LEU A 3 -27.14 22.24 -9.62
CA LEU A 3 -26.25 22.29 -10.80
C LEU A 3 -24.84 22.79 -10.47
N VAL A 4 -24.73 23.70 -9.50
CA VAL A 4 -23.46 24.27 -9.02
C VAL A 4 -22.58 23.21 -8.36
N GLU A 5 -23.12 22.33 -7.52
CA GLU A 5 -22.37 21.25 -6.86
C GLU A 5 -21.81 20.26 -7.89
N ALA A 6 -22.61 19.90 -8.89
CA ALA A 6 -22.20 18.96 -9.94
C ALA A 6 -21.05 19.51 -10.80
N VAL A 7 -21.11 20.80 -11.15
CA VAL A 7 -20.03 21.48 -11.89
C VAL A 7 -18.75 21.55 -11.08
N LEU A 8 -18.83 21.82 -9.77
CA LEU A 8 -17.66 21.86 -8.88
C LEU A 8 -16.99 20.49 -8.75
N VAL A 9 -17.76 19.43 -8.46
CA VAL A 9 -17.22 18.06 -8.36
C VAL A 9 -16.59 17.60 -9.68
N SER A 10 -17.18 17.97 -10.83
CA SER A 10 -16.60 17.65 -12.14
C SER A 10 -15.28 18.36 -12.39
N LYS A 11 -15.11 19.60 -11.92
CA LYS A 11 -13.85 20.34 -12.07
C LYS A 11 -12.74 19.70 -11.23
N PHE A 12 -13.01 19.36 -9.97
CA PHE A 12 -12.02 18.75 -9.07
C PHE A 12 -11.42 17.44 -9.59
N LYS A 13 -12.13 16.68 -10.44
CA LYS A 13 -11.59 15.45 -11.04
C LYS A 13 -10.38 15.69 -11.94
N ASN A 14 -10.32 16.87 -12.56
CA ASN A 14 -9.33 17.18 -13.60
C ASN A 14 -8.28 18.21 -13.13
N LEU A 15 -8.43 18.77 -11.93
CA LEU A 15 -7.48 19.74 -11.38
C LEU A 15 -6.28 19.02 -10.75
N SER A 16 -5.09 19.57 -10.95
CA SER A 16 -3.90 19.15 -10.22
C SER A 16 -3.98 19.58 -8.76
N ARG A 17 -3.11 18.98 -7.93
CA ARG A 17 -2.96 19.39 -6.53
C ARG A 17 -2.61 20.86 -6.43
N GLU A 18 -1.67 21.32 -7.25
CA GLU A 18 -1.19 22.70 -7.29
C GLU A 18 -2.31 23.68 -7.66
N GLU A 19 -3.17 23.32 -8.62
CA GLU A 19 -4.32 24.13 -9.02
C GLU A 19 -5.37 24.24 -7.89
N ILE A 20 -5.65 23.14 -7.18
CA ILE A 20 -6.54 23.14 -6.02
C ILE A 20 -5.96 23.99 -4.89
N GLU A 21 -4.65 23.90 -4.67
CA GLU A 21 -3.93 24.65 -3.64
C GLU A 21 -3.94 26.17 -3.91
N ALA A 22 -3.84 26.56 -5.19
CA ALA A 22 -3.98 27.95 -5.63
C ALA A 22 -5.41 28.48 -5.47
N MET A 23 -6.43 27.63 -5.64
CA MET A 23 -7.84 28.01 -5.49
C MET A 23 -8.27 28.22 -4.02
N PHE A 24 -7.71 27.46 -3.07
CA PHE A 24 -8.24 27.39 -1.70
C PHE A 24 -7.26 27.81 -0.60
N THR A 25 -6.14 28.48 -0.91
CA THR A 25 -5.09 28.80 0.08
C THR A 25 -4.83 27.64 1.03
N LEU A 26 -4.17 26.57 0.56
CA LEU A 26 -3.64 25.36 1.26
C LEU A 26 -4.07 25.04 2.71
N SER A 27 -3.96 26.00 3.62
CA SER A 27 -4.50 26.01 4.98
C SER A 27 -5.95 25.55 5.08
N ASP A 28 -6.83 25.95 4.16
CA ASP A 28 -8.27 25.67 4.32
C ASP A 28 -8.61 24.21 3.98
N ILE A 29 -8.00 23.66 2.92
CA ILE A 29 -8.30 22.29 2.49
C ILE A 29 -7.78 21.23 3.47
N LYS A 30 -6.58 21.44 4.05
CA LYS A 30 -5.98 20.53 5.04
C LYS A 30 -6.79 20.46 6.34
N ASN A 31 -7.52 21.52 6.66
CA ASN A 31 -8.37 21.57 7.84
C ASN A 31 -9.72 20.88 7.65
N THR A 32 -10.14 20.62 6.41
CA THR A 32 -11.39 19.93 6.11
C THR A 32 -11.40 18.50 6.64
N ARG A 33 -12.59 18.02 7.01
CA ARG A 33 -12.80 16.63 7.43
C ARG A 33 -12.45 15.64 6.30
N VAL A 34 -12.83 15.96 5.06
CA VAL A 34 -12.56 15.11 3.89
C VAL A 34 -11.06 14.88 3.69
N TYR A 35 -10.25 15.93 3.80
CA TYR A 35 -8.79 15.79 3.68
C TYR A 35 -8.20 14.94 4.80
N LYS A 36 -8.59 15.18 6.06
CA LYS A 36 -8.10 14.44 7.23
C LYS A 36 -8.47 12.96 7.16
N ASP A 37 -9.69 12.64 6.72
CA ASP A 37 -10.14 11.26 6.55
C ASP A 37 -9.40 10.57 5.40
N ALA A 38 -9.20 11.25 4.27
CA ALA A 38 -8.41 10.73 3.15
C ALA A 38 -6.95 10.46 3.54
N LEU A 39 -6.33 11.34 4.34
CA LEU A 39 -4.98 11.14 4.85
C LEU A 39 -4.91 9.92 5.77
N ARG A 40 -5.82 9.81 6.74
CA ARG A 40 -5.90 8.67 7.66
C ARG A 40 -6.12 7.35 6.93
N GLU A 41 -7.01 7.32 5.95
CA GLU A 41 -7.21 6.14 5.10
C GLU A 41 -5.95 5.78 4.32
N GLY A 42 -5.25 6.78 3.78
CA GLY A 42 -3.98 6.61 3.07
C GLY A 42 -2.91 5.98 3.96
N GLU A 43 -2.77 6.47 5.19
CA GLU A 43 -1.84 5.94 6.19
C GLU A 43 -2.18 4.49 6.57
N LEU A 44 -3.45 4.19 6.84
CA LEU A 44 -3.90 2.83 7.16
C LEU A 44 -3.64 1.85 6.01
N LYS A 45 -4.02 2.23 4.78
CA LYS A 45 -3.76 1.44 3.57
C LYS A 45 -2.26 1.26 3.35
N GLY A 46 -1.46 2.31 3.58
CA GLY A 46 -0.01 2.31 3.46
C GLY A 46 0.64 1.34 4.45
N LEU A 47 0.28 1.43 5.73
CA LEU A 47 0.76 0.56 6.78
C LEU A 47 0.39 -0.91 6.52
N GLN A 48 -0.87 -1.19 6.15
CA GLN A 48 -1.31 -2.55 5.85
C GLN A 48 -0.53 -3.15 4.66
N ARG A 49 -0.34 -2.37 3.59
CA ARG A 49 0.46 -2.80 2.43
C ARG A 49 1.93 -3.02 2.81
N GLY A 50 2.49 -2.11 3.61
CA GLY A 50 3.86 -2.19 4.12
C GLY A 50 4.10 -3.44 4.95
N LEU A 51 3.23 -3.70 5.93
CA LEU A 51 3.31 -4.87 6.81
C LEU A 51 3.18 -6.17 6.01
N ARG A 52 2.23 -6.28 5.08
CA ARG A 52 2.06 -7.47 4.24
C ARG A 52 3.30 -7.73 3.37
N LYS A 53 3.84 -6.68 2.74
CA LYS A 53 5.06 -6.79 1.92
C LYS A 53 6.27 -7.16 2.78
N GLY A 54 6.44 -6.54 3.94
CA GLY A 54 7.53 -6.80 4.87
C GLY A 54 7.50 -8.25 5.40
N LEU A 55 6.33 -8.72 5.84
CA LEU A 55 6.17 -10.11 6.30
C LEU A 55 6.49 -11.12 5.19
N LEU A 56 6.02 -10.89 3.96
CA LEU A 56 6.33 -11.77 2.83
C LEU A 56 7.83 -11.78 2.50
N LYS A 57 8.46 -10.60 2.42
CA LYS A 57 9.90 -10.47 2.18
C LYS A 57 10.72 -11.18 3.26
N GLY A 58 10.40 -10.95 4.53
CA GLY A 58 11.07 -11.62 5.65
C GLY A 58 10.94 -13.14 5.59
N ARG A 59 9.76 -13.66 5.24
CA ARG A 59 9.58 -15.11 5.02
C ARG A 59 10.44 -15.64 3.86
N GLN A 60 10.53 -14.90 2.75
CA GLN A 60 11.36 -15.28 1.60
C GLN A 60 12.86 -15.24 1.94
N GLU A 61 13.32 -14.24 2.69
CA GLU A 61 14.71 -14.15 3.16
C GLU A 61 15.08 -15.31 4.08
N ILE A 62 14.20 -15.65 5.04
CA ILE A 62 14.37 -16.82 5.90
C ILE A 62 14.41 -18.10 5.05
N ALA A 63 13.49 -18.25 4.09
CA ALA A 63 13.44 -19.42 3.21
C ALA A 63 14.76 -19.58 2.42
N LEU A 64 15.28 -18.50 1.84
CA LEU A 64 16.56 -18.51 1.13
C LEU A 64 17.71 -18.95 2.03
N ASN A 65 17.76 -18.47 3.28
CA ASN A 65 18.81 -18.86 4.21
C ASN A 65 18.72 -20.34 4.61
N LEU A 66 17.52 -20.84 4.88
CA LEU A 66 17.31 -22.26 5.20
C LEU A 66 17.69 -23.18 4.04
N LEU A 67 17.31 -22.82 2.80
CA LEU A 67 17.71 -23.54 1.59
C LEU A 67 19.24 -23.56 1.43
N LYS A 68 19.92 -22.42 1.66
CA LYS A 68 21.39 -22.34 1.63
C LYS A 68 22.06 -23.20 2.69
N SER A 69 21.39 -23.44 3.82
CA SER A 69 21.84 -24.36 4.87
C SER A 69 21.56 -25.84 4.55
N GLY A 70 20.96 -26.16 3.40
CA GLY A 70 20.71 -27.53 2.96
C GLY A 70 19.37 -28.12 3.44
N MET A 71 18.48 -27.31 4.03
CA MET A 71 17.13 -27.75 4.38
C MET A 71 16.29 -28.02 3.13
N ASP A 72 15.48 -29.08 3.14
CA ASP A 72 14.64 -29.42 1.98
C ASP A 72 13.47 -28.45 1.80
N ILE A 73 12.96 -28.37 0.57
CA ILE A 73 11.92 -27.41 0.16
C ILE A 73 10.64 -27.55 0.99
N GLU A 74 10.25 -28.78 1.34
CA GLU A 74 8.99 -29.05 2.03
C GLU A 74 9.09 -28.60 3.50
N GLN A 75 10.23 -28.86 4.14
CA GLN A 75 10.55 -28.33 5.47
C GLN A 75 10.62 -26.79 5.47
N VAL A 76 11.26 -26.19 4.46
CA VAL A 76 11.33 -24.73 4.35
C VAL A 76 9.94 -24.10 4.20
N ALA A 77 9.08 -24.69 3.36
CA ALA A 77 7.70 -24.26 3.20
C ALA A 77 6.93 -24.33 4.53
N GLN A 78 7.10 -25.43 5.27
CA GLN A 78 6.49 -25.61 6.59
C GLN A 78 6.96 -24.55 7.61
N VAL A 79 8.27 -24.31 7.72
CA VAL A 79 8.86 -23.38 8.70
C VAL A 79 8.48 -21.94 8.39
N THR A 80 8.53 -21.55 7.11
CA THR A 80 8.28 -20.15 6.70
C THR A 80 6.81 -19.83 6.48
N GLY A 81 5.95 -20.85 6.42
CA GLY A 81 4.54 -20.72 6.05
C GLY A 81 4.35 -20.20 4.63
N LEU A 82 5.33 -20.43 3.75
CA LEU A 82 5.23 -20.21 2.31
C LEU A 82 4.67 -21.47 1.65
N LYS A 83 4.06 -21.31 0.47
CA LYS A 83 3.71 -22.47 -0.35
C LYS A 83 4.98 -23.06 -0.97
N VAL A 84 4.96 -24.37 -1.19
CA VAL A 84 6.04 -25.14 -1.81
C VAL A 84 6.46 -24.51 -3.15
N GLU A 85 5.50 -24.09 -3.98
CA GLU A 85 5.77 -23.46 -5.27
C GLU A 85 6.50 -22.12 -5.10
N GLN A 86 6.18 -21.36 -4.06
CA GLN A 86 6.86 -20.10 -3.76
C GLN A 86 8.30 -20.35 -3.34
N VAL A 87 8.56 -21.41 -2.56
CA VAL A 87 9.93 -21.80 -2.17
C VAL A 87 10.73 -22.27 -3.38
N ARG A 88 10.13 -23.07 -4.28
CA ARG A 88 10.78 -23.52 -5.53
C ARG A 88 11.18 -22.34 -6.42
N GLN A 89 10.33 -21.31 -6.52
CA GLN A 89 10.63 -20.09 -7.28
C GLN A 89 11.82 -19.29 -6.74
N LEU A 90 12.20 -19.46 -5.47
CA LEU A 90 13.36 -18.78 -4.89
C LEU A 90 14.70 -19.39 -5.33
N GLN A 91 14.69 -20.61 -5.90
CA GLN A 91 15.87 -21.29 -6.43
C GLN A 91 16.05 -21.09 -7.95
N SER A 92 15.09 -20.43 -8.60
CA SER A 92 15.09 -20.12 -10.04
C SER A 92 15.89 -18.85 -10.33
#